data_AF-A0A0P8APV3-F1
#
_entry.id   AF-A0A0P8APV3-F1
#
_cell.length_a   1.000
_cell.length_b   1.000
_cell.length_c   1.000
_cell.angle_alpha   90.00
_cell.angle_beta   90.00
_cell.angle_gamma   90.00
#
_symmetry.space_group_name_H-M   'P 1'
#
loop_
_entity.id
_entity.type
_entity.pdbx_description
1 polymer ?
#
loop_
_entity_poly.entity_id
_entity_poly.type
_entity_poly.pdbx_seq_one_letter_code
_entity_poly.pdbx_strand_id
1 'polypeptide(L)' 'MSPFRLGLTGSIGMGKTATARLFAEEGCAVWDADAAVHRAYGRGGAAVAALRHAFPEAIEDGAVSRDALRRIIATDP' A
#
# COMPACT_ATOMS: atom_id res chain seq x y z
N MET A 1 19.69 20.13 -1.47
CA MET A 1 18.76 20.14 -0.32
C MET A 1 17.75 19.02 -0.53
N SER A 2 17.42 18.26 0.52
CA SER A 2 16.32 17.30 0.47
C SER A 2 14.98 18.03 0.66
N PRO A 3 13.90 17.65 -0.04
CA PRO A 3 12.59 18.24 0.19
C PRO A 3 12.07 17.93 1.59
N PHE A 4 11.27 18.83 2.15
CA PHE A 4 10.54 18.58 3.39
C PHE A 4 9.50 17.46 3.17
N ARG A 5 9.35 16.56 4.13
CA ARG A 5 8.42 15.42 4.06
C ARG A 5 7.37 15.55 5.14
N LEU A 6 6.11 15.68 4.73
CA LEU A 6 4.95 15.77 5.62
C LEU A 6 4.16 14.45 5.58
N GLY A 7 3.90 13.87 6.75
CA GLY A 7 3.01 12.72 6.88
C GLY A 7 1.56 13.16 7.08
N LEU A 8 0.67 12.77 6.16
CA LEU A 8 -0.77 13.00 6.27
C LEU A 8 -1.48 11.72 6.72
N THR A 9 -2.12 11.76 7.89
CA THR A 9 -2.81 10.60 8.50
C THR A 9 -4.14 11.01 9.12
N GLY A 10 -4.90 10.03 9.62
CA GLY A 10 -6.27 10.17 10.13
C GLY A 10 -7.09 8.90 9.91
N SER A 11 -8.22 8.76 10.60
CA SER A 11 -9.12 7.60 10.47
C SER A 11 -9.85 7.55 9.12
N ILE A 12 -10.55 6.44 8.84
CA ILE A 12 -11.43 6.31 7.66
C ILE A 12 -12.50 7.42 7.72
N GLY A 13 -12.77 8.06 6.58
CA GLY A 13 -13.77 9.14 6.48
C GLY A 13 -13.32 10.52 6.98
N MET A 14 -12.11 10.67 7.52
CA MET A 14 -11.61 11.95 8.08
C MET A 14 -11.11 12.96 7.03
N GLY A 15 -11.41 12.77 5.75
CA GLY A 15 -11.04 13.72 4.71
C GLY A 15 -9.57 13.68 4.23
N LYS A 16 -8.75 12.69 4.64
CA LYS A 16 -7.34 12.56 4.20
C LYS A 16 -7.15 12.73 2.69
N THR A 17 -7.94 12.03 1.88
CA THR A 17 -7.86 12.10 0.41
C THR A 17 -8.22 13.50 -0.10
N ALA A 18 -9.17 14.19 0.54
CA ALA A 18 -9.50 15.57 0.20
C ALA A 18 -8.34 16.51 0.55
N THR A 19 -7.77 16.40 1.76
CA THR A 19 -6.61 17.19 2.17
C THR A 19 -5.38 16.94 1.28
N ALA A 20 -5.13 15.68 0.88
CA ALA A 20 -4.05 15.35 -0.05
C ALA A 20 -4.24 16.02 -1.42
N ARG A 21 -5.49 16.08 -1.93
CA ARG A 21 -5.80 16.78 -3.19
C ARG A 21 -5.55 18.28 -3.08
N LEU A 22 -5.92 18.91 -1.97
CA LEU A 22 -5.62 20.33 -1.74
C LEU A 22 -4.10 20.60 -1.80
N PHE A 23 -3.27 19.75 -1.19
CA PHE A 23 -1.82 19.87 -1.33
C PHE A 23 -1.35 19.74 -2.79
N ALA A 24 -1.90 18.80 -3.55
CA ALA A 24 -1.57 18.62 -4.96
C ALA A 24 -1.98 19.83 -5.81
N GLU A 25 -3.15 20.41 -5.54
CA GLU A 25 -3.65 21.62 -6.20
C GLU A 25 -2.74 22.84 -5.95
N GLU A 26 -2.14 22.92 -4.76
CA GLU A 26 -1.10 23.90 -4.40
C GLU A 26 0.31 23.53 -4.95
N GLY A 27 0.40 22.53 -5.83
CA GLY A 27 1.64 22.11 -6.48
C GLY A 27 2.56 21.20 -5.66
N CYS A 28 2.11 20.68 -4.51
CA CYS A 28 2.89 19.72 -3.74
C CYS A 28 2.87 18.34 -4.41
N ALA A 29 4.03 17.66 -4.41
CA ALA A 29 4.07 16.26 -4.77
C ALA A 29 3.35 15.41 -3.71
N VAL A 30 2.39 14.58 -4.14
CA VAL A 30 1.67 13.66 -3.26
C VAL A 30 2.11 12.24 -3.53
N TRP A 31 2.46 11.53 -2.46
CA TRP A 31 2.73 10.09 -2.48
C TRP A 31 1.71 9.38 -1.60
N ASP A 32 0.94 8.47 -2.20
CA ASP A 32 -0.10 7.69 -1.54
C ASP A 32 0.42 6.30 -1.17
N ALA A 33 0.37 5.98 0.13
CA ALA A 33 0.82 4.72 0.68
C ALA A 33 -0.05 3.53 0.25
N ASP A 34 -1.38 3.70 0.22
CA ASP A 34 -2.32 2.65 -0.19
C ASP A 34 -2.11 2.29 -1.67
N ALA A 35 -1.92 3.31 -2.51
CA ALA A 35 -1.58 3.12 -3.92
C ALA A 35 -0.21 2.44 -4.09
N ALA A 36 0.78 2.79 -3.27
CA ALA A 36 2.09 2.16 -3.29
C ALA A 36 2.03 0.67 -2.92
N VAL A 37 1.27 0.31 -1.88
CA VAL A 37 1.03 -1.10 -1.51
C VAL A 37 0.30 -1.83 -2.62
N HIS A 38 -0.72 -1.22 -3.24
CA HIS A 38 -1.43 -1.83 -4.37
C HIS A 38 -0.48 -2.17 -5.53
N ARG A 39 0.43 -1.25 -5.90
CA ARG A 39 1.46 -1.51 -6.91
C ARG A 39 2.43 -2.61 -6.47
N ALA A 40 2.86 -2.60 -5.22
CA ALA A 40 3.78 -3.60 -4.69
C ALA A 40 3.17 -5.01 -4.70
N TYR A 41 1.85 -5.12 -4.54
CA TYR A 41 1.11 -6.38 -4.50
C TYR A 41 0.69 -6.90 -5.89
N GLY A 42 0.70 -6.03 -6.91
CA GLY A 42 0.37 -6.41 -8.28
C GLY A 42 1.34 -7.43 -8.90
N ARG A 43 1.02 -7.92 -10.10
CA ARG A 43 1.85 -8.92 -10.80
C ARG A 43 3.26 -8.39 -11.04
N GLY A 44 4.27 -9.16 -10.63
CA GLY A 44 5.67 -8.72 -10.69
C GLY A 44 6.02 -7.55 -9.76
N GLY A 45 5.09 -7.18 -8.87
CA GLY A 45 5.29 -6.12 -7.89
C GLY A 45 6.36 -6.48 -6.86
N ALA A 46 6.94 -5.46 -6.25
CA ALA A 46 8.10 -5.59 -5.36
C ALA A 46 7.87 -6.55 -4.17
N ALA A 47 6.63 -6.73 -3.73
CA ALA A 47 6.29 -7.62 -2.62
C ALA A 47 6.11 -9.08 -3.05
N VAL A 48 5.86 -9.36 -4.34
CA VAL A 48 5.45 -10.70 -4.81
C VAL A 48 6.52 -11.74 -4.57
N ALA A 49 7.78 -11.46 -4.88
CA ALA A 49 8.85 -12.46 -4.75
C ALA A 49 9.11 -12.83 -3.28
N ALA A 50 9.16 -11.83 -2.40
CA ALA A 50 9.36 -12.03 -0.97
C ALA A 50 8.19 -12.80 -0.34
N LEU A 51 6.96 -12.38 -0.65
CA LEU A 51 5.76 -13.06 -0.13
C LEU A 51 5.60 -14.46 -0.71
N ARG A 52 5.95 -14.70 -1.99
CA ARG A 52 5.96 -16.05 -2.55
C ARG A 52 6.90 -16.98 -1.79
N HIS A 53 8.06 -16.47 -1.36
CA HIS A 53 9.04 -17.27 -0.64
C HIS A 53 8.57 -17.61 0.78
N ALA A 54 8.02 -16.63 1.50
CA ALA A 54 7.59 -16.82 2.88
C ALA A 54 6.21 -17.50 3.00
N PHE A 55 5.29 -17.14 2.11
CA PHE A 55 3.88 -17.54 2.11
C PHE A 55 3.41 -17.84 0.68
N PRO A 56 3.81 -18.99 0.09
CA PRO A 56 3.45 -19.34 -1.28
C PRO A 56 1.95 -19.28 -1.58
N GLU A 57 1.12 -19.64 -0.60
CA GLU A 57 -0.35 -19.62 -0.66
C GLU A 57 -0.95 -18.21 -0.71
N ALA A 58 -0.16 -17.18 -0.40
CA ALA A 58 -0.56 -15.78 -0.51
C ALA A 58 -0.55 -15.27 -1.96
N ILE A 59 -0.11 -16.07 -2.93
CA ILE A 59 0.09 -15.63 -4.30
C ILE A 59 -0.92 -16.29 -5.24
N GLU A 60 -1.77 -15.49 -5.86
CA GLU A 60 -2.77 -15.91 -6.85
C GLU A 60 -2.47 -15.21 -8.18
N ASP A 61 -2.37 -16.00 -9.25
CA ASP A 61 -2.00 -15.54 -10.58
C ASP A 61 -0.74 -14.64 -10.64
N GLY A 62 0.22 -14.87 -9.75
CA GLY A 62 1.45 -14.08 -9.70
C GLY A 62 1.31 -12.69 -9.10
N ALA A 63 0.18 -12.38 -8.46
CA ALA A 63 -0.04 -11.22 -7.60
C ALA A 63 -0.32 -11.66 -6.16
N VAL A 64 -0.19 -10.73 -5.21
CA VAL A 64 -0.51 -10.98 -3.81
C VAL A 64 -2.02 -10.98 -3.61
N SER A 65 -2.57 -12.08 -3.08
CA SER A 65 -3.96 -12.20 -2.68
C SER A 65 -4.15 -11.68 -1.25
N ARG A 66 -4.91 -10.58 -1.12
CA ARG A 66 -5.22 -9.99 0.18
C ARG A 66 -6.07 -10.92 1.05
N ASP A 67 -6.95 -11.70 0.44
CA ASP A 67 -7.81 -12.64 1.16
C ASP A 67 -7.02 -13.85 1.67
N ALA A 68 -6.07 -14.35 0.88
CA ALA A 68 -5.14 -15.39 1.35
C ALA A 68 -4.26 -14.87 2.49
N LEU A 69 -3.62 -13.70 2.34
CA LEU A 69 -2.84 -13.08 3.42
C LEU A 69 -3.66 -12.87 4.69
N ARG A 70 -4.91 -12.42 4.58
CA ARG A 70 -5.79 -12.22 5.74
C ARG A 70 -6.04 -13.53 6.49
N ARG A 71 -6.19 -14.66 5.77
CA ARG A 71 -6.34 -15.99 6.39
C ARG A 71 -5.07 -16.44 7.10
N ILE A 72 -3.91 -16.23 6.48
CA ILE A 72 -2.60 -16.57 7.05
C ILE A 72 -2.35 -15.79 8.35
N ILE A 73 -2.58 -14.46 8.33
CA ILE A 73 -2.42 -13.61 9.53
C ILE A 73 -3.38 -14.02 10.64
N ALA A 74 -4.59 -14.50 10.29
CA ALA A 74 -5.55 -14.96 11.30
C ALA A 74 -5.13 -16.28 11.98
N THR A 75 -4.28 -17.09 11.34
CA THR A 75 -3.79 -18.35 11.92
C THR A 75 -2.59 -18.17 12.86
N ASP A 76 -1.73 -17.18 12.62
CA ASP A 76 -0.58 -16.86 13.45
C ASP A 76 -0.31 -15.34 13.39
N PRO A 77 -0.88 -14.54 14.32
CA PRO A 77 -0.88 -13.08 14.26
C PRO A 77 0.44 -12.40 14.66
#